data_AF-A0AAD5Q6R6-F1
#
_entry.id   AF-A0AAD5Q6R6-F1
#
_cell.length_a   1.000
_cell.length_b   1.000
_cell.length_c   1.000
_cell.angle_alpha   90.00
_cell.angle_beta   90.00
_cell.angle_gamma   90.00
#
_symmetry.space_group_name_H-M   'P 1'
#
loop_
_entity.id
_entity.type
_entity.pdbx_description
1 polymer ?
#
loop_
_entity_poly.entity_id
_entity_poly.type
_entity_poly.pdbx_seq_one_letter_code
_entity_poly.pdbx_strand_id
1 'polypeptide(L)'
;MTTTTRRRVVLHFDLNRTILMSDAAGGRTMENTVNYLLSECTWGYRHPQRPEQWVCVSERSSAEPPRPRTCDVQVGEEQVKGVPLITYKQFVDEALPYKSLAAAEAGSLEAVKAFNKAAKKQRTALQSAFTGENGPGARVVASFREVMDKLHFPVGAQRDAAKELAKSMAPSRLQEAWSEGRYYLLPSFMQFLAFLAGHRDRFDFKLVFRTFGDDIPEVAKEIQMLVDGTHPFCAEQQPLPAAFQLDATSSQVGTFYRNGFDASGTALAVGTLQKVPFTTQHQSGVDAVASFYREAQQDVRIVHGFDAVHAQIREMTESHATIALRDYWEWWSAHAEDGEYGKLLLVDTQPSDDEIAVFFDDHIEAHHAHIVDVRDVKTGAPVPFEVSRGKYLQRVEPFAAITDAHYFINLVSHLLQE
;
A
#
# COMPACT_ATOMS: atom_id res chain seq x y z
N MET A 1 -22.00 -14.84 -34.11
CA MET A 1 -20.75 -14.64 -33.35
C MET A 1 -21.14 -14.49 -31.90
N THR A 2 -21.01 -15.54 -31.09
CA THR A 2 -21.20 -15.46 -29.64
C THR A 2 -20.11 -14.56 -29.09
N THR A 3 -20.46 -13.32 -28.72
CA THR A 3 -19.58 -12.45 -27.96
C THR A 3 -19.32 -13.15 -26.62
N THR A 4 -18.19 -13.84 -26.51
CA THR A 4 -17.70 -14.31 -25.22
C THR A 4 -17.49 -13.07 -24.36
N THR A 5 -18.36 -12.90 -23.36
CA THR A 5 -18.23 -11.83 -22.37
C THR A 5 -16.90 -12.02 -21.66
N ARG A 6 -16.01 -11.02 -21.76
CA ARG A 6 -14.71 -11.02 -21.07
C ARG A 6 -14.97 -11.07 -19.56
N ARG A 7 -14.22 -11.91 -18.83
CA ARG A 7 -14.30 -11.97 -17.36
C ARG A 7 -13.84 -10.62 -16.81
N ARG A 8 -14.64 -10.01 -15.93
CA ARG A 8 -14.32 -8.71 -15.32
C ARG A 8 -13.43 -8.91 -14.10
N VAL A 9 -12.37 -8.12 -14.01
CA VAL A 9 -11.34 -8.25 -12.97
C VAL A 9 -11.03 -6.86 -12.43
N VAL A 10 -11.45 -6.58 -11.20
CA VAL A 10 -11.28 -5.30 -10.51
C VAL A 10 -10.16 -5.43 -9.48
N LEU A 11 -9.07 -4.70 -9.70
CA LEU A 11 -7.86 -4.78 -8.90
C LEU A 11 -7.64 -3.45 -8.19
N HIS A 12 -7.88 -3.45 -6.88
CA HIS A 12 -7.62 -2.31 -6.02
C HIS A 12 -6.18 -2.37 -5.55
N PHE A 13 -5.38 -1.35 -5.85
CA PHE A 13 -4.01 -1.26 -5.37
C PHE A 13 -3.88 -0.10 -4.42
N ASP A 14 -3.47 -0.38 -3.18
CA ASP A 14 -2.83 0.66 -2.41
C ASP A 14 -1.60 1.22 -3.13
N LEU A 15 -1.30 2.48 -2.85
CA LEU A 15 -0.14 3.16 -3.39
C LEU A 15 1.11 2.90 -2.53
N ASN A 16 1.19 3.55 -1.37
CA ASN A 16 2.43 3.69 -0.59
C ASN A 16 2.91 2.35 -0.01
N ARG A 17 4.18 1.99 -0.25
CA ARG A 17 4.79 0.69 0.07
C ARG A 17 4.14 -0.52 -0.59
N THR A 18 3.15 -0.31 -1.45
CA THR A 18 2.54 -1.35 -2.26
C THR A 18 3.06 -1.29 -3.70
N ILE A 19 2.77 -0.23 -4.45
CA ILE A 19 3.26 -0.01 -5.83
C ILE A 19 4.25 1.15 -5.97
N LEU A 20 4.48 1.92 -4.90
CA LEU A 20 5.49 2.97 -4.84
C LEU A 20 6.24 2.94 -3.51
N MET A 21 7.56 3.05 -3.54
CA MET A 21 8.43 2.96 -2.34
C MET A 21 8.71 4.31 -1.70
N SER A 22 7.67 5.13 -1.58
CA SER A 22 7.71 6.42 -0.89
C SER A 22 6.75 6.40 0.30
N ASP A 23 7.27 6.76 1.48
CA ASP A 23 6.50 6.99 2.70
C ASP A 23 6.67 8.46 3.14
N ALA A 24 6.23 9.37 2.28
CA ALA A 24 6.27 10.81 2.53
C ALA A 24 5.42 11.18 3.77
N ALA A 25 4.31 10.48 4.00
CA ALA A 25 3.46 10.66 5.19
C ALA A 25 4.21 10.34 6.50
N GLY A 26 5.10 9.33 6.47
CA GLY A 26 6.00 8.98 7.56
C GLY A 26 7.28 9.81 7.65
N GLY A 27 7.54 10.70 6.68
CA GLY A 27 8.75 11.52 6.61
C GLY A 27 10.04 10.73 6.40
N ARG A 28 9.97 9.56 5.74
CA ARG A 28 11.10 8.66 5.52
C ARG A 28 11.70 8.86 4.13
N THR A 29 13.03 8.86 4.04
CA THR A 29 13.71 8.77 2.74
C THR A 29 13.58 7.36 2.16
N MET A 30 13.86 7.18 0.86
CA MET A 30 13.90 5.87 0.21
C MET A 30 14.82 4.88 0.96
N GLU A 31 16.00 5.35 1.38
CA GLU A 31 16.98 4.55 2.12
C GLU A 31 16.46 4.14 3.50
N ASN A 32 15.71 5.01 4.17
CA ASN A 32 15.04 4.66 5.43
C ASN A 32 13.97 3.60 5.20
N THR A 33 13.17 3.74 4.14
CA THR A 33 12.14 2.76 3.76
C THR A 33 12.75 1.40 3.44
N VAL A 34 13.87 1.36 2.71
CA VAL A 34 14.59 0.11 2.41
C VAL A 34 15.20 -0.49 3.67
N ASN A 35 15.84 0.29 4.54
CA ASN A 35 16.37 -0.22 5.81
C ASN A 35 15.25 -0.81 6.69
N TYR A 36 14.14 -0.09 6.80
CA TYR A 36 12.95 -0.56 7.50
C TYR A 36 12.47 -1.88 6.90
N LEU A 37 12.31 -1.98 5.58
CA LEU A 37 11.92 -3.20 4.88
C LEU A 37 12.87 -4.37 5.17
N LEU A 38 14.18 -4.14 5.08
CA LEU A 38 15.17 -5.19 5.35
C LEU A 38 15.13 -5.64 6.80
N SER A 39 14.74 -4.79 7.76
CA SER A 39 14.54 -5.22 9.13
C SER A 39 13.38 -6.23 9.29
N GLU A 40 12.39 -6.19 8.40
CA GLU A 40 11.26 -7.13 8.35
C GLU A 40 11.66 -8.44 7.65
N CYS A 41 12.64 -8.39 6.75
CA CYS A 41 13.08 -9.52 5.93
C CYS A 41 14.47 -10.04 6.31
N THR A 42 14.97 -9.77 7.52
CA THR A 42 16.29 -10.28 7.95
C THR A 42 16.17 -11.00 9.27
N TRP A 43 16.64 -12.24 9.28
CA TRP A 43 16.45 -13.19 10.38
C TRP A 43 17.70 -13.31 11.24
N GLY A 44 17.47 -13.41 12.53
CA GLY A 44 18.47 -13.53 13.59
C GLY A 44 17.83 -14.13 14.83
N TYR A 45 18.55 -14.09 15.95
CA TYR A 45 18.02 -14.56 17.23
C TYR A 45 18.26 -13.55 18.35
N ARG A 46 17.43 -13.63 19.38
CA ARG A 46 17.65 -12.91 20.64
C ARG A 46 18.71 -13.65 21.46
N HIS A 47 19.80 -12.98 21.83
CA HIS A 47 20.93 -13.63 22.49
C HIS A 47 20.51 -14.19 23.87
N PRO A 48 20.72 -15.50 24.18
CA PRO A 48 20.17 -16.12 25.38
C PRO A 48 20.61 -15.50 26.71
N GLN A 49 21.88 -15.07 26.81
CA GLN A 49 22.42 -14.41 28.00
C GLN A 49 22.36 -12.86 27.96
N ARG A 50 21.97 -12.28 26.82
CA ARG A 50 21.94 -10.83 26.56
C ARG A 50 20.66 -10.51 25.79
N PRO A 51 19.47 -10.63 26.41
CA PRO A 51 18.19 -10.55 25.70
C PRO A 51 17.94 -9.19 25.03
N GLU A 52 18.70 -8.16 25.39
CA GLU A 52 18.76 -6.84 24.73
C GLU A 52 19.56 -6.83 23.42
N GLN A 53 20.20 -7.94 23.05
CA GLN A 53 20.97 -8.08 21.83
C GLN A 53 20.27 -9.01 20.84
N TRP A 54 20.14 -8.54 19.60
CA TRP A 54 19.79 -9.36 18.45
C TRP A 54 21.03 -9.68 17.63
N VAL A 55 21.18 -10.93 17.22
CA VAL A 55 22.31 -11.41 16.43
C VAL A 55 21.80 -11.90 15.09
N CYS A 56 22.20 -11.20 14.02
CA CYS A 56 21.86 -11.58 12.65
C CYS A 56 22.46 -12.96 12.33
N VAL A 57 21.67 -13.85 11.73
CA VAL A 57 22.16 -15.12 11.16
C VAL A 57 22.14 -15.14 9.63
N SER A 58 21.37 -14.24 9.03
CA SER A 58 21.16 -14.19 7.59
C SER A 58 22.36 -13.60 6.85
N GLU A 59 22.75 -14.22 5.73
CA GLU A 59 23.71 -13.65 4.78
C GLU A 59 23.03 -12.74 3.73
N ARG A 60 21.73 -12.96 3.50
CA ARG A 60 20.88 -12.16 2.61
C ARG A 60 19.50 -12.02 3.23
N SER A 61 18.83 -10.91 2.95
CA SER A 61 17.45 -10.71 3.36
C SER A 61 16.50 -11.60 2.54
N SER A 62 15.44 -12.09 3.18
CA SER A 62 14.38 -12.90 2.59
C SER A 62 13.07 -12.67 3.35
N ALA A 63 11.97 -12.58 2.61
CA ALA A 63 10.62 -12.56 3.18
C ALA A 63 10.32 -13.88 3.93
N GLU A 64 10.86 -15.00 3.45
CA GLU A 64 10.66 -16.30 4.06
C GLU A 64 11.67 -16.56 5.19
N PRO A 65 11.24 -17.13 6.32
CA PRO A 65 12.15 -17.55 7.37
C PRO A 65 13.10 -18.67 6.91
N PRO A 66 14.35 -18.67 7.40
CA PRO A 66 15.25 -19.80 7.24
C PRO A 66 14.60 -21.10 7.75
N ARG A 67 14.97 -22.22 7.12
CA ARG A 67 14.58 -23.56 7.54
C ARG A 67 15.83 -24.32 8.01
N PRO A 68 15.85 -24.87 9.24
CA PRO A 68 14.80 -24.79 10.28
C PRO A 68 14.60 -23.36 10.81
N ARG A 69 13.41 -23.06 11.39
CA ARG A 69 13.09 -21.75 12.01
C ARG A 69 13.79 -21.52 13.36
N THR A 70 14.84 -22.28 13.61
CA THR A 70 15.63 -22.26 14.84
C THR A 70 17.11 -22.38 14.49
N CYS A 71 17.97 -21.94 15.39
CA CYS A 71 19.41 -22.15 15.30
C CYS A 71 19.99 -22.66 16.63
N ASP A 72 21.11 -23.37 16.54
CA ASP A 72 21.91 -23.72 17.71
C ASP A 72 22.99 -22.65 17.87
N VAL A 73 23.14 -22.13 19.09
CA VAL A 73 24.03 -21.00 19.39
C VAL A 73 25.01 -21.37 20.49
N GLN A 74 26.27 -21.01 20.30
CA GLN A 74 27.31 -21.16 21.31
C GLN A 74 27.31 -19.92 22.20
N VAL A 75 27.19 -20.12 23.51
CA VAL A 75 27.24 -19.03 24.49
C VAL A 75 28.25 -19.38 25.58
N GLY A 76 29.46 -18.84 25.47
CA GLY A 76 30.59 -19.28 26.29
C GLY A 76 30.94 -20.74 25.95
N GLU A 77 30.96 -21.61 26.97
CA GLU A 77 31.23 -23.05 26.82
C GLU A 77 29.95 -23.88 26.54
N GLU A 78 28.77 -23.29 26.70
CA GLU A 78 27.49 -24.00 26.54
C GLU A 78 26.91 -23.83 25.11
N GLN A 79 26.34 -24.91 24.58
CA GLN A 79 25.57 -24.90 23.34
C GLN A 79 24.07 -24.85 23.67
N VAL A 80 23.41 -23.75 23.35
CA VAL A 80 21.95 -23.61 23.48
C VAL A 80 21.31 -24.04 22.16
N LYS A 81 20.52 -25.11 22.20
CA LYS A 81 19.89 -25.67 21.01
C LYS A 81 18.50 -25.10 20.75
N GLY A 82 18.12 -25.02 19.48
CA GLY A 82 16.75 -24.71 19.07
C GLY A 82 16.28 -23.29 19.38
N VAL A 83 17.18 -22.30 19.36
CA VAL A 83 16.81 -20.89 19.60
C VAL A 83 15.94 -20.38 18.44
N PRO A 84 14.75 -19.82 18.70
CA PRO A 84 13.87 -19.31 17.66
C PRO A 84 14.50 -18.18 16.85
N LEU A 85 14.29 -18.24 15.53
CA LEU A 85 14.65 -17.14 14.64
C LEU A 85 13.52 -16.11 14.59
N ILE A 86 13.89 -14.85 14.78
CA ILE A 86 13.00 -13.68 14.70
C ILE A 86 13.62 -12.62 13.80
N THR A 87 12.77 -11.80 13.18
CA THR A 87 13.25 -10.68 12.37
C THR A 87 13.78 -9.55 13.27
N TYR A 88 14.63 -8.67 12.74
CA TYR A 88 15.07 -7.52 13.51
C TYR A 88 13.90 -6.59 13.87
N LYS A 89 12.94 -6.41 12.96
CA LYS A 89 11.70 -5.69 13.25
C LYS A 89 10.95 -6.30 14.44
N GLN A 90 10.72 -7.61 14.43
CA GLN A 90 10.03 -8.29 15.52
C GLN A 90 10.77 -8.07 16.85
N PHE A 91 12.09 -8.21 16.86
CA PHE A 91 12.91 -7.95 18.03
C PHE A 91 12.74 -6.52 18.59
N VAL A 92 12.76 -5.51 17.72
CA VAL A 92 12.59 -4.10 18.08
C VAL A 92 11.17 -3.81 18.56
N ASP A 93 10.15 -4.39 17.90
CA ASP A 93 8.75 -4.19 18.27
C ASP A 93 8.42 -4.80 19.64
N GLU A 94 8.99 -5.97 19.95
CA GLU A 94 8.91 -6.61 21.27
C GLU A 94 9.65 -5.81 22.36
N ALA A 95 10.79 -5.18 22.02
CA ALA A 95 11.56 -4.36 22.97
C ALA A 95 10.91 -3.01 23.26
N LEU A 96 10.10 -2.49 22.33
CA LEU A 96 9.44 -1.19 22.42
C LEU A 96 7.93 -1.30 22.17
N PRO A 97 7.16 -2.06 22.97
CA PRO A 97 5.77 -2.38 22.69
C PRO A 97 4.89 -1.12 22.65
N TYR A 98 3.84 -1.13 21.82
CA TYR A 98 2.78 -0.13 21.92
C TYR A 98 1.79 -0.51 23.01
N LYS A 99 1.21 0.51 23.65
CA LYS A 99 0.10 0.36 24.57
C LYS A 99 -1.21 0.42 23.77
N SER A 100 -2.12 -0.50 24.05
CA SER A 100 -3.45 -0.51 23.44
C SER A 100 -4.25 0.72 23.88
N LEU A 101 -4.85 1.42 22.92
CA LEU A 101 -5.78 2.52 23.19
C LEU A 101 -7.11 2.00 23.76
N ALA A 102 -7.52 0.77 23.42
CA ALA A 102 -8.74 0.15 23.94
C ALA A 102 -8.63 -0.29 25.42
N ALA A 103 -7.41 -0.53 25.89
CA ALA A 103 -7.12 -0.85 27.29
C ALA A 103 -6.81 0.40 28.15
N ALA A 104 -6.88 1.59 27.56
CA ALA A 104 -6.58 2.84 28.25
C ALA A 104 -7.69 3.18 29.25
N GLU A 105 -7.34 3.38 30.52
CA GLU A 105 -8.27 3.91 31.52
C GLU A 105 -8.77 5.32 31.11
N ALA A 106 -10.00 5.66 31.49
CA ALA A 106 -10.58 6.96 31.19
C ALA A 106 -9.67 8.10 31.65
N GLY A 107 -9.28 8.99 30.72
CA GLY A 107 -8.36 10.10 30.99
C GLY A 107 -6.88 9.82 30.70
N SER A 108 -6.49 8.58 30.38
CA SER A 108 -5.10 8.21 30.05
C SER A 108 -4.76 8.24 28.56
N LEU A 109 -5.74 8.54 27.69
CA LEU A 109 -5.60 8.46 26.23
C LEU A 109 -4.42 9.28 25.68
N GLU A 110 -4.25 10.51 26.16
CA GLU A 110 -3.15 11.38 25.72
C GLU A 110 -1.78 10.87 26.19
N ALA A 111 -1.71 10.24 27.37
CA ALA A 111 -0.50 9.60 27.86
C ALA A 111 -0.15 8.35 27.03
N VAL A 112 -1.15 7.54 26.64
CA VAL A 112 -0.96 6.38 25.76
C VAL A 112 -0.49 6.83 24.37
N LYS A 113 -1.11 7.86 23.79
CA LYS A 113 -0.67 8.46 22.52
C LYS A 113 0.77 8.97 22.61
N ALA A 114 1.13 9.70 23.67
CA ALA A 114 2.49 10.21 23.86
C ALA A 114 3.52 9.09 24.00
N PHE A 115 3.19 8.02 24.75
CA PHE A 115 4.02 6.83 24.89
C PHE A 115 4.23 6.12 23.55
N ASN A 116 3.15 5.83 22.81
CA ASN A 116 3.23 5.19 21.50
C ASN A 116 4.00 6.05 20.49
N LYS A 117 3.84 7.38 20.55
CA LYS A 117 4.62 8.32 19.71
C LYS A 117 6.11 8.24 20.02
N ALA A 118 6.51 8.16 21.29
CA ALA A 118 7.91 8.00 21.69
C ALA A 118 8.47 6.64 21.24
N ALA A 119 7.72 5.56 21.45
CA ALA A 119 8.09 4.22 20.98
C ALA A 119 8.23 4.20 19.44
N LYS A 120 7.28 4.75 18.68
CA LYS A 120 7.30 4.85 17.21
C LYS A 120 8.55 5.59 16.73
N LYS A 121 8.94 6.68 17.41
CA LYS A 121 10.16 7.43 17.11
C LYS A 121 11.42 6.59 17.30
N GLN A 122 11.52 5.86 18.41
CA GLN A 122 12.66 4.99 18.70
C GLN A 122 12.75 3.80 17.74
N ARG A 123 11.62 3.12 17.47
CA ARG A 123 11.53 2.03 16.48
C ARG A 123 12.01 2.50 15.12
N THR A 124 11.49 3.64 14.65
CA THR A 124 11.88 4.24 13.37
C THR A 124 13.38 4.52 13.32
N ALA A 125 13.96 5.09 14.37
CA ALA A 125 15.40 5.36 14.40
C ALA A 125 16.24 4.07 14.27
N LEU A 126 15.89 3.00 15.01
CA LEU A 126 16.59 1.72 14.97
C LEU A 126 16.44 1.01 13.62
N GLN A 127 15.22 0.96 13.10
CA GLN A 127 14.90 0.25 11.86
C GLN A 127 15.42 0.98 10.63
N SER A 128 15.41 2.32 10.62
CA SER A 128 15.96 3.12 9.51
C SER A 128 17.48 3.09 9.42
N ALA A 129 18.18 2.71 10.50
CA ALA A 129 19.64 2.59 10.56
C ALA A 129 20.13 1.13 10.47
N PHE A 130 19.24 0.19 10.13
CA PHE A 130 19.46 -1.24 10.26
C PHE A 130 20.76 -1.74 9.60
N THR A 131 21.02 -1.38 8.35
CA THR A 131 22.23 -1.76 7.60
C THR A 131 23.33 -0.70 7.65
N GLY A 132 23.25 0.23 8.60
CA GLY A 132 24.30 1.23 8.84
C GLY A 132 25.64 0.58 9.23
N GLU A 133 26.70 1.39 9.29
CA GLU A 133 28.02 0.94 9.74
C GLU A 133 27.93 0.40 11.18
N ASN A 134 28.32 -0.85 11.39
CA ASN A 134 28.13 -1.60 12.64
C ASN A 134 26.67 -1.78 13.10
N GLY A 135 25.70 -1.53 12.21
CA GLY A 135 24.29 -1.78 12.48
C GLY A 135 23.98 -3.28 12.61
N PRO A 136 22.84 -3.64 13.23
CA PRO A 136 22.44 -5.05 13.40
C PRO A 136 22.36 -5.82 12.07
N GLY A 137 22.01 -5.11 10.99
CA GLY A 137 21.93 -5.63 9.63
C GLY A 137 23.18 -5.46 8.79
N ALA A 138 24.34 -5.11 9.37
CA ALA A 138 25.58 -4.88 8.60
C ALA A 138 25.97 -6.08 7.71
N ARG A 139 25.68 -7.32 8.14
CA ARG A 139 25.91 -8.54 7.34
C ARG A 139 25.12 -8.57 6.02
N VAL A 140 23.95 -7.94 5.98
CA VAL A 140 23.06 -7.93 4.80
C VAL A 140 23.12 -6.60 4.02
N VAL A 141 24.19 -5.81 4.19
CA VAL A 141 24.38 -4.56 3.42
C VAL A 141 24.41 -4.80 1.90
N ALA A 142 24.79 -6.01 1.46
CA ALA A 142 24.68 -6.39 0.05
C ALA A 142 23.22 -6.42 -0.43
N SER A 143 22.29 -6.92 0.38
CA SER A 143 20.85 -6.89 0.08
C SER A 143 20.32 -5.46 0.02
N PHE A 144 20.81 -4.55 0.87
CA PHE A 144 20.49 -3.12 0.76
C PHE A 144 20.87 -2.55 -0.60
N ARG A 145 22.11 -2.79 -1.04
CA ARG A 145 22.59 -2.31 -2.35
C ARG A 145 21.79 -2.91 -3.50
N GLU A 146 21.46 -4.19 -3.42
CA GLU A 146 20.65 -4.89 -4.42
C GLU A 146 19.24 -4.29 -4.53
N VAL A 147 18.54 -4.13 -3.40
CA VAL A 147 17.19 -3.53 -3.38
C VAL A 147 17.23 -2.09 -3.87
N MET A 148 18.22 -1.29 -3.45
CA MET A 148 18.38 0.08 -3.93
C MET A 148 18.64 0.11 -5.44
N ASP A 149 19.49 -0.76 -5.98
CA ASP A 149 19.74 -0.83 -7.42
C ASP A 149 18.47 -1.15 -8.21
N LYS A 150 17.64 -2.08 -7.71
CA LYS A 150 16.34 -2.43 -8.30
C LYS A 150 15.31 -1.29 -8.26
N LEU A 151 15.46 -0.33 -7.35
CA LEU A 151 14.63 0.87 -7.28
C LEU A 151 15.09 1.99 -8.23
N HIS A 152 16.21 1.81 -8.93
CA HIS A 152 16.67 2.74 -9.95
C HIS A 152 16.40 2.19 -11.35
N PHE A 153 16.13 3.10 -12.30
CA PHE A 153 16.24 2.77 -13.72
C PHE A 153 17.61 2.14 -14.01
N PRO A 154 17.75 1.15 -14.90
CA PRO A 154 19.05 0.62 -15.29
C PRO A 154 20.03 1.72 -15.69
N VAL A 155 21.31 1.58 -15.35
CA VAL A 155 22.35 2.52 -15.79
C VAL A 155 22.36 2.58 -17.32
N GLY A 156 22.14 3.77 -17.88
CA GLY A 156 22.12 4.00 -19.32
C GLY A 156 20.93 4.87 -19.75
N ALA A 157 20.48 4.66 -20.99
CA ALA A 157 19.55 5.55 -21.68
C ALA A 157 18.24 5.81 -20.92
N GLN A 158 17.66 4.79 -20.27
CA GLN A 158 16.42 4.98 -19.50
C GLN A 158 16.63 5.90 -18.28
N ARG A 159 17.71 5.68 -17.51
CA ARG A 159 18.04 6.51 -16.34
C ARG A 159 18.38 7.94 -16.76
N ASP A 160 19.11 8.11 -17.85
CA ASP A 160 19.48 9.43 -18.37
C ASP A 160 18.24 10.19 -18.87
N ALA A 161 17.33 9.50 -19.58
CA ALA A 161 16.06 10.07 -20.03
C ALA A 161 15.17 10.49 -18.86
N ALA A 162 15.06 9.67 -17.80
CA ALA A 162 14.31 10.02 -16.60
C ALA A 162 14.83 11.31 -15.96
N LYS A 163 16.16 11.40 -15.79
CA LYS A 163 16.83 12.58 -15.23
C LYS A 163 16.65 13.83 -16.10
N GLU A 164 16.69 13.67 -17.43
CA GLU A 164 16.50 14.79 -18.35
C GLU A 164 15.07 15.33 -18.29
N LEU A 165 14.06 14.43 -18.35
CA LEU A 165 12.65 14.81 -18.24
C LEU A 165 12.38 15.54 -16.92
N ALA A 166 12.95 15.04 -15.82
CA ALA A 166 12.80 15.63 -14.48
C ALA A 166 13.22 17.10 -14.38
N LYS A 167 14.13 17.59 -15.24
CA LYS A 167 14.57 19.01 -15.25
C LYS A 167 13.46 19.98 -15.65
N SER A 168 12.50 19.51 -16.45
CA SER A 168 11.38 20.32 -16.94
C SER A 168 10.08 20.12 -16.15
N MET A 169 10.07 19.17 -15.20
CA MET A 169 8.88 18.85 -14.41
C MET A 169 8.70 19.85 -13.26
N ALA A 170 7.44 20.17 -12.96
CA ALA A 170 7.12 20.88 -11.72
C ALA A 170 7.56 20.05 -10.48
N PRO A 171 7.97 20.71 -9.39
CA PRO A 171 8.34 20.03 -8.14
C PRO A 171 7.24 19.09 -7.68
N SER A 172 7.58 17.82 -7.50
CA SER A 172 6.69 16.73 -7.10
C SER A 172 7.52 15.52 -6.68
N ARG A 173 6.91 14.53 -6.02
CA ARG A 173 7.62 13.30 -5.61
C ARG A 173 8.10 12.48 -6.82
N LEU A 174 7.32 12.48 -7.89
CA LEU A 174 7.70 11.89 -9.17
C LEU A 174 8.95 12.58 -9.75
N GLN A 175 8.96 13.92 -9.75
CA GLN A 175 10.11 14.71 -10.23
C GLN A 175 11.37 14.45 -9.39
N GLU A 176 11.24 14.42 -8.06
CA GLU A 176 12.33 14.11 -7.13
C GLU A 176 12.92 12.72 -7.43
N ALA A 177 12.08 11.69 -7.47
CA ALA A 177 12.50 10.32 -7.78
C ALA A 177 13.28 10.24 -9.10
N TRP A 178 12.72 10.81 -10.17
CA TRP A 178 13.34 10.76 -11.49
C TRP A 178 14.62 11.60 -11.58
N SER A 179 14.73 12.71 -10.85
CA SER A 179 15.97 13.51 -10.80
C SER A 179 17.16 12.72 -10.24
N GLU A 180 16.89 11.75 -9.37
CA GLU A 180 17.88 10.82 -8.83
C GLU A 180 18.07 9.56 -9.71
N GLY A 181 17.23 9.39 -10.73
CA GLY A 181 17.20 8.18 -11.57
C GLY A 181 16.50 7.00 -10.92
N ARG A 182 15.60 7.27 -9.96
CA ARG A 182 14.76 6.29 -9.26
C ARG A 182 13.42 6.13 -9.97
N TYR A 183 12.88 4.93 -9.89
CA TYR A 183 11.49 4.68 -10.24
C TYR A 183 10.56 5.36 -9.23
N TYR A 184 9.41 5.89 -9.71
CA TYR A 184 8.34 6.34 -8.81
C TYR A 184 7.33 5.20 -8.60
N LEU A 185 6.66 4.74 -9.66
CA LEU A 185 6.01 3.43 -9.67
C LEU A 185 7.03 2.29 -9.77
N LEU A 186 6.83 1.23 -8.99
CA LEU A 186 7.72 0.07 -8.98
C LEU A 186 7.90 -0.54 -10.39
N PRO A 187 9.12 -1.00 -10.73
CA PRO A 187 9.38 -1.63 -12.02
C PRO A 187 8.52 -2.88 -12.26
N SER A 188 8.29 -3.70 -11.23
CA SER A 188 7.40 -4.87 -11.32
C SER A 188 5.95 -4.50 -11.60
N PHE A 189 5.50 -3.34 -11.09
CA PHE A 189 4.15 -2.85 -11.35
C PHE A 189 4.02 -2.33 -12.79
N MET A 190 5.04 -1.68 -13.33
CA MET A 190 5.05 -1.29 -14.76
C MET A 190 5.04 -2.51 -15.70
N GLN A 191 5.81 -3.55 -15.38
CA GLN A 191 5.75 -4.83 -16.12
C GLN A 191 4.34 -5.43 -16.04
N PHE A 192 3.70 -5.34 -14.88
CA PHE A 192 2.33 -5.77 -14.69
C PHE A 192 1.32 -4.97 -15.53
N LEU A 193 1.45 -3.64 -15.63
CA LEU A 193 0.61 -2.84 -16.53
C LEU A 193 0.75 -3.27 -18.00
N ALA A 194 1.97 -3.56 -18.45
CA ALA A 194 2.23 -4.09 -19.78
C ALA A 194 1.58 -5.48 -19.98
N PHE A 195 1.66 -6.35 -18.97
CA PHE A 195 0.96 -7.64 -18.97
C PHE A 195 -0.56 -7.46 -19.09
N LEU A 196 -1.18 -6.57 -18.30
CA LEU A 196 -2.62 -6.31 -18.40
C LEU A 196 -3.01 -5.83 -19.79
N ALA A 197 -2.24 -4.90 -20.37
CA ALA A 197 -2.46 -4.38 -21.71
C ALA A 197 -2.45 -5.50 -22.76
N GLY A 198 -1.56 -6.49 -22.63
CA GLY A 198 -1.44 -7.63 -23.52
C GLY A 198 -2.54 -8.69 -23.40
N HIS A 199 -3.40 -8.65 -22.37
CA HIS A 199 -4.41 -9.68 -22.09
C HIS A 199 -5.86 -9.17 -22.11
N ARG A 200 -6.09 -7.98 -22.69
CA ARG A 200 -7.42 -7.32 -22.76
C ARG A 200 -8.42 -7.99 -23.71
N ASP A 201 -7.95 -8.89 -24.56
CA ASP A 201 -8.76 -9.75 -25.42
C ASP A 201 -9.53 -10.80 -24.63
N ARG A 202 -8.97 -11.25 -23.49
CA ARG A 202 -9.55 -12.27 -22.62
C ARG A 202 -10.24 -11.69 -21.39
N PHE A 203 -9.70 -10.61 -20.84
CA PHE A 203 -10.16 -10.04 -19.57
C PHE A 203 -10.54 -8.56 -19.72
N ASP A 204 -11.52 -8.13 -18.92
CA ASP A 204 -11.85 -6.71 -18.74
C ASP A 204 -11.27 -6.23 -17.40
N PHE A 205 -9.98 -5.89 -17.41
CA PHE A 205 -9.26 -5.39 -16.24
C PHE A 205 -9.66 -3.97 -15.88
N LYS A 206 -9.98 -3.75 -14.61
CA LYS A 206 -10.21 -2.45 -13.98
C LYS A 206 -9.17 -2.23 -12.88
N LEU A 207 -8.42 -1.14 -12.96
CA LEU A 207 -7.47 -0.71 -11.96
C LEU A 207 -8.10 0.37 -11.08
N VAL A 208 -8.01 0.18 -9.76
CA VAL A 208 -8.48 1.15 -8.77
C VAL A 208 -7.31 1.52 -7.86
N PHE A 209 -6.71 2.68 -8.06
CA PHE A 209 -5.67 3.16 -7.14
C PHE A 209 -6.29 3.67 -5.85
N ARG A 210 -5.71 3.29 -4.71
CA ARG A 210 -6.20 3.60 -3.36
C ARG A 210 -5.09 4.26 -2.56
N THR A 211 -5.39 5.35 -1.86
CA THR A 211 -4.43 5.96 -0.94
C THR A 211 -5.13 6.80 0.10
N PHE A 212 -4.56 6.89 1.30
CA PHE A 212 -4.89 7.91 2.28
C PHE A 212 -4.25 9.28 1.94
N GLY A 213 -3.13 9.24 1.21
CA GLY A 213 -2.27 10.37 0.89
C GLY A 213 -2.79 11.23 -0.25
N ASP A 214 -1.85 11.87 -0.94
CA ASP A 214 -2.05 12.84 -2.01
C ASP A 214 -1.25 12.48 -3.27
N ASP A 215 -0.79 11.23 -3.41
CA ASP A 215 0.07 10.73 -4.49
C ASP A 215 -0.65 10.53 -5.85
N ILE A 216 -1.98 10.57 -5.88
CA ILE A 216 -2.77 10.27 -7.08
C ILE A 216 -2.41 11.16 -8.30
N PRO A 217 -2.22 12.48 -8.19
CA PRO A 217 -1.85 13.32 -9.31
C PRO A 217 -0.51 12.92 -9.96
N GLU A 218 0.49 12.55 -9.15
CA GLU A 218 1.78 12.06 -9.63
C GLU A 218 1.67 10.70 -10.31
N VAL A 219 0.89 9.78 -9.73
CA VAL A 219 0.59 8.48 -10.36
C VAL A 219 -0.12 8.68 -11.71
N ALA A 220 -1.14 9.54 -11.77
CA ALA A 220 -1.84 9.88 -13.00
C ALA A 220 -0.89 10.43 -14.07
N LYS A 221 0.04 11.31 -13.67
CA LYS A 221 1.05 11.87 -14.57
C LYS A 221 2.02 10.82 -15.10
N GLU A 222 2.49 9.89 -14.27
CA GLU A 222 3.38 8.82 -14.74
C GLU A 222 2.64 7.84 -15.67
N ILE A 223 1.38 7.49 -15.36
CA ILE A 223 0.51 6.70 -16.25
C ILE A 223 0.28 7.42 -17.60
N GLN A 224 0.06 8.73 -17.59
CA GLN A 224 -0.06 9.51 -18.82
C GLN A 224 1.19 9.39 -19.70
N MET A 225 2.40 9.47 -19.11
CA MET A 225 3.65 9.30 -19.85
C MET A 225 3.79 7.90 -20.44
N LEU A 226 3.32 6.87 -19.73
CA LEU A 226 3.29 5.48 -20.23
C LEU A 226 2.31 5.32 -21.39
N VAL A 227 1.16 6.01 -21.36
CA VAL A 227 0.17 6.03 -22.44
C VAL A 227 0.70 6.78 -23.66
N ASP A 228 1.32 7.93 -23.45
CA ASP A 228 1.89 8.78 -24.53
C ASP A 228 3.17 8.20 -25.14
N GLY A 229 3.73 7.15 -24.53
CA GLY A 229 4.99 6.55 -24.95
C GLY A 229 6.22 7.41 -24.65
N THR A 230 6.08 8.44 -23.81
CA THR A 230 7.17 9.34 -23.42
C THR A 230 7.92 8.88 -22.17
N HIS A 231 7.37 7.91 -21.45
CA HIS A 231 8.01 7.34 -20.26
C HIS A 231 9.31 6.59 -20.63
N PRO A 232 10.41 6.69 -19.85
CA PRO A 232 11.67 6.00 -20.16
C PRO A 232 11.55 4.48 -20.33
N PHE A 233 10.64 3.83 -19.60
CA PHE A 233 10.28 2.42 -19.75
C PHE A 233 9.82 2.05 -21.18
N CYS A 234 9.19 2.98 -21.91
CA CYS A 234 8.71 2.76 -23.27
C CYS A 234 9.84 2.71 -24.32
N ALA A 235 11.10 2.92 -23.92
CA ALA A 235 12.24 2.65 -24.80
C ALA A 235 12.35 1.17 -25.18
N GLU A 236 11.87 0.27 -24.32
CA GLU A 236 11.96 -1.19 -24.50
C GLU A 236 10.58 -1.87 -24.52
N GLN A 237 9.52 -1.13 -24.18
CA GLN A 237 8.16 -1.65 -24.01
C GLN A 237 7.17 -0.83 -24.85
N GLN A 238 6.08 -1.46 -25.28
CA GLN A 238 5.02 -0.73 -25.97
C GLN A 238 4.33 0.26 -25.02
N PRO A 239 3.90 1.43 -25.51
CA PRO A 239 3.07 2.34 -24.74
C PRO A 239 1.79 1.65 -24.24
N LEU A 240 1.26 2.11 -23.11
CA LEU A 240 0.00 1.59 -22.60
C LEU A 240 -1.16 2.05 -23.50
N PRO A 241 -2.21 1.22 -23.69
CA PRO A 241 -3.42 1.65 -24.36
C PRO A 241 -4.05 2.87 -23.66
N ALA A 242 -4.58 3.82 -24.41
CA ALA A 242 -5.25 5.03 -23.89
C ALA A 242 -6.37 4.73 -22.87
N ALA A 243 -6.98 3.53 -22.92
CA ALA A 243 -7.96 3.10 -21.94
C ALA A 243 -7.45 3.08 -20.48
N PHE A 244 -6.13 2.96 -20.26
CA PHE A 244 -5.53 2.98 -18.92
C PHE A 244 -5.30 4.39 -18.37
N GLN A 245 -5.51 5.43 -19.16
CA GLN A 245 -5.33 6.82 -18.74
C GLN A 245 -6.14 7.11 -17.46
N LEU A 246 -5.54 7.86 -16.56
CA LEU A 246 -6.17 8.36 -15.35
C LEU A 246 -6.16 9.89 -15.37
N ASP A 247 -7.33 10.51 -15.50
CA ASP A 247 -7.49 11.94 -15.30
C ASP A 247 -7.84 12.23 -13.84
N ALA A 248 -6.85 12.73 -13.09
CA ALA A 248 -6.96 13.08 -11.67
C ALA A 248 -7.86 14.29 -11.37
N THR A 249 -8.46 14.90 -12.39
CA THR A 249 -9.34 16.09 -12.28
C THR A 249 -10.79 15.81 -12.72
N SER A 250 -11.09 14.56 -13.10
CA SER A 250 -12.37 14.16 -13.67
C SER A 250 -13.18 13.23 -12.75
N SER A 251 -14.31 12.72 -13.24
CA SER A 251 -15.10 11.67 -12.58
C SER A 251 -14.38 10.31 -12.45
N GLN A 252 -13.14 10.17 -12.95
CA GLN A 252 -12.28 9.02 -12.67
C GLN A 252 -11.75 9.00 -11.23
N VAL A 253 -11.86 10.10 -10.49
CA VAL A 253 -11.43 10.17 -9.09
C VAL A 253 -12.60 10.32 -8.12
N GLY A 254 -12.38 9.85 -6.89
CA GLY A 254 -13.30 10.11 -5.79
C GLY A 254 -12.60 10.18 -4.44
N THR A 255 -13.24 10.82 -3.48
CA THR A 255 -12.74 10.94 -2.10
C THR A 255 -13.78 10.45 -1.11
N PHE A 256 -13.38 9.48 -0.29
CA PHE A 256 -14.20 8.98 0.80
C PHE A 256 -14.28 9.99 1.93
N TYR A 257 -15.43 9.99 2.58
CA TYR A 257 -15.64 10.60 3.88
C TYR A 257 -16.34 9.60 4.79
N ARG A 258 -15.87 9.51 6.04
CA ARG A 258 -16.44 8.63 7.06
C ARG A 258 -16.53 9.35 8.41
N ASN A 259 -17.71 9.33 9.01
CA ASN A 259 -17.95 9.81 10.38
C ASN A 259 -18.86 8.89 11.21
N GLY A 260 -19.18 7.71 10.67
CA GLY A 260 -19.95 6.68 11.37
C GLY A 260 -19.53 5.29 10.89
N PHE A 261 -19.82 4.30 11.72
CA PHE A 261 -19.50 2.89 11.44
C PHE A 261 -20.43 2.29 10.39
N ASP A 262 -21.69 2.73 10.35
CA ASP A 262 -22.70 2.24 9.42
C ASP A 262 -22.75 3.03 8.11
N ALA A 263 -23.67 2.60 7.23
CA ALA A 263 -23.88 3.22 5.92
C ALA A 263 -24.18 4.72 6.00
N SER A 264 -24.90 5.18 7.02
CA SER A 264 -25.30 6.60 7.13
C SER A 264 -24.11 7.54 7.34
N GLY A 265 -23.03 7.03 7.93
CA GLY A 265 -21.79 7.76 8.17
C GLY A 265 -20.79 7.70 7.02
N THR A 266 -21.15 7.16 5.86
CA THR A 266 -20.24 6.96 4.73
C THR A 266 -20.71 7.73 3.49
N ALA A 267 -19.78 8.46 2.88
CA ALA A 267 -20.01 9.14 1.60
C ALA A 267 -18.79 9.01 0.67
N LEU A 268 -19.05 9.12 -0.63
CA LEU A 268 -18.04 9.26 -1.68
C LEU A 268 -18.34 10.53 -2.49
N ALA A 269 -17.40 11.45 -2.54
CA ALA A 269 -17.44 12.62 -3.42
C ALA A 269 -16.68 12.31 -4.71
N VAL A 270 -17.38 12.24 -5.84
CA VAL A 270 -16.83 11.93 -7.16
C VAL A 270 -16.40 13.21 -7.86
N GLY A 271 -15.28 13.16 -8.58
CA GLY A 271 -14.72 14.30 -9.30
C GLY A 271 -13.71 15.13 -8.52
N THR A 272 -13.33 14.69 -7.32
CA THR A 272 -12.41 15.45 -6.46
C THR A 272 -11.51 14.54 -5.62
N LEU A 273 -10.28 15.01 -5.39
CA LEU A 273 -9.30 14.44 -4.44
C LEU A 273 -9.20 15.27 -3.15
N GLN A 274 -9.95 16.37 -3.06
CA GLN A 274 -9.97 17.21 -1.88
C GLN A 274 -10.79 16.52 -0.79
N LYS A 275 -10.15 16.16 0.32
CA LYS A 275 -10.85 15.55 1.46
C LYS A 275 -11.44 16.60 2.41
N VAL A 276 -12.57 16.27 3.01
CA VAL A 276 -13.18 17.05 4.09
C VAL A 276 -12.25 17.06 5.32
N PRO A 277 -11.81 18.22 5.82
CA PRO A 277 -10.94 18.29 6.99
C PRO A 277 -11.60 17.69 8.24
N PHE A 278 -10.81 17.01 9.08
CA PHE A 278 -11.29 16.47 10.35
C PHE A 278 -11.35 17.56 11.43
N THR A 279 -12.43 18.34 11.43
CA THR A 279 -12.71 19.36 12.46
C THR A 279 -14.04 19.08 13.15
N THR A 280 -14.22 19.60 14.36
CA THR A 280 -15.48 19.46 15.12
C THR A 280 -16.69 20.00 14.37
N GLN A 281 -16.52 21.00 13.49
CA GLN A 281 -17.59 21.55 12.65
C GLN A 281 -18.01 20.60 11.52
N HIS A 282 -17.08 19.81 10.99
CA HIS A 282 -17.36 18.85 9.92
C HIS A 282 -17.70 17.45 10.42
N GLN A 283 -17.63 17.20 11.73
CA GLN A 283 -17.97 15.89 12.33
C GLN A 283 -19.47 15.71 12.61
N SER A 284 -20.25 16.79 12.67
CA SER A 284 -21.66 16.76 13.04
C SER A 284 -22.58 17.09 11.86
N GLY A 285 -23.33 16.08 11.39
CA GLY A 285 -24.43 16.25 10.44
C GLY A 285 -24.23 15.51 9.12
N VAL A 286 -25.32 14.96 8.58
CA VAL A 286 -25.36 14.26 7.28
C VAL A 286 -24.95 15.19 6.12
N ASP A 287 -25.14 16.50 6.29
CA ASP A 287 -24.84 17.53 5.30
C ASP A 287 -23.41 18.11 5.38
N ALA A 288 -22.55 17.65 6.29
CA ALA A 288 -21.22 18.24 6.49
C ALA A 288 -20.37 18.17 5.21
N VAL A 289 -20.42 17.04 4.49
CA VAL A 289 -19.71 16.82 3.22
C VAL A 289 -20.27 17.75 2.13
N ALA A 290 -21.59 17.81 1.99
CA ALA A 290 -22.25 18.65 0.99
C ALA A 290 -22.01 20.15 1.24
N SER A 291 -21.98 20.57 2.50
CA SER A 291 -21.72 21.95 2.89
C SER A 291 -20.28 22.33 2.57
N PHE A 292 -19.31 21.46 2.90
CA PHE A 292 -17.90 21.67 2.59
C PHE A 292 -17.65 21.93 1.09
N TYR A 293 -18.14 21.05 0.21
CA TYR A 293 -17.89 21.23 -1.23
C TYR A 293 -18.66 22.39 -1.83
N ARG A 294 -19.86 22.71 -1.32
CA ARG A 294 -20.61 23.90 -1.71
C ARG A 294 -19.87 25.19 -1.35
N GLU A 295 -19.31 25.25 -0.14
CA GLU A 295 -18.48 26.37 0.32
C GLU A 295 -17.17 26.49 -0.46
N ALA A 296 -16.56 25.36 -0.81
CA ALA A 296 -15.39 25.29 -1.69
C ALA A 296 -15.70 25.59 -3.17
N GLN A 297 -16.97 25.85 -3.51
CA GLN A 297 -17.44 26.10 -4.88
C GLN A 297 -17.08 24.98 -5.87
N GLN A 298 -17.05 23.74 -5.39
CA GLN A 298 -16.83 22.56 -6.23
C GLN A 298 -18.16 21.91 -6.59
N ASP A 299 -18.38 21.70 -7.88
CA ASP A 299 -19.51 20.91 -8.39
C ASP A 299 -19.13 19.43 -8.39
N VAL A 300 -19.41 18.75 -7.28
CA VAL A 300 -19.07 17.34 -7.08
C VAL A 300 -20.32 16.52 -6.80
N ARG A 301 -20.36 15.31 -7.35
CA ARG A 301 -21.43 14.35 -7.07
C ARG A 301 -21.11 13.61 -5.77
N ILE A 302 -21.95 13.79 -4.76
CA ILE A 302 -21.80 13.13 -3.47
C ILE A 302 -22.83 12.00 -3.39
N VAL A 303 -22.36 10.77 -3.14
CA VAL A 303 -23.21 9.60 -2.90
C VAL A 303 -23.04 9.15 -1.46
N HIS A 304 -24.15 8.77 -0.81
CA HIS A 304 -24.19 8.39 0.61
C HIS A 304 -24.66 6.94 0.77
N GLY A 305 -24.12 6.23 1.75
CA GLY A 305 -24.51 4.86 2.04
C GLY A 305 -23.77 3.82 1.20
N PHE A 306 -23.60 2.62 1.77
CA PHE A 306 -22.83 1.55 1.16
C PHE A 306 -23.36 1.14 -0.23
N ASP A 307 -24.67 0.88 -0.38
CA ASP A 307 -25.25 0.49 -1.67
C ASP A 307 -24.98 1.53 -2.78
N ALA A 308 -25.21 2.81 -2.51
CA ALA A 308 -25.03 3.88 -3.50
C ALA A 308 -23.55 4.12 -3.81
N VAL A 309 -22.66 4.05 -2.80
CA VAL A 309 -21.21 4.15 -2.99
C VAL A 309 -20.69 2.97 -3.82
N HIS A 310 -21.11 1.74 -3.54
CA HIS A 310 -20.74 0.57 -4.32
C HIS A 310 -21.21 0.67 -5.77
N ALA A 311 -22.48 1.05 -5.99
CA ALA A 311 -23.02 1.29 -7.33
C ALA A 311 -22.24 2.38 -8.07
N GLN A 312 -21.84 3.45 -7.39
CA GLN A 312 -21.05 4.53 -7.98
C GLN A 312 -19.66 4.07 -8.42
N ILE A 313 -18.95 3.28 -7.60
CA ILE A 313 -17.64 2.72 -7.95
C ILE A 313 -17.78 1.74 -9.13
N ARG A 314 -18.87 0.96 -9.16
CA ARG A 314 -19.18 0.08 -10.30
C ARG A 314 -19.40 0.89 -11.58
N GLU A 315 -20.18 1.98 -11.54
CA GLU A 315 -20.39 2.90 -12.69
C GLU A 315 -19.07 3.52 -13.17
N MET A 316 -18.22 3.97 -12.24
CA MET A 316 -16.91 4.55 -12.56
C MET A 316 -16.02 3.55 -13.29
N THR A 317 -15.97 2.30 -12.82
CA THR A 317 -15.16 1.23 -13.43
C THR A 317 -15.80 0.59 -14.68
N GLU A 318 -17.11 0.72 -14.88
CA GLU A 318 -17.76 0.39 -16.16
C GLU A 318 -17.37 1.41 -17.23
N SER A 319 -17.25 2.68 -16.84
CA SER A 319 -16.91 3.79 -17.74
C SER A 319 -15.41 3.90 -18.03
N HIS A 320 -14.55 3.50 -17.10
CA HIS A 320 -13.10 3.68 -17.19
C HIS A 320 -12.34 2.42 -16.77
N ALA A 321 -11.23 2.11 -17.45
CA ALA A 321 -10.38 0.99 -17.05
C ALA A 321 -9.49 1.34 -15.84
N THR A 322 -9.23 2.62 -15.59
CA THR A 322 -8.46 3.09 -14.44
C THR A 322 -9.24 4.18 -13.71
N ILE A 323 -9.35 4.05 -12.38
CA ILE A 323 -9.89 5.08 -11.49
C ILE A 323 -8.99 5.21 -10.26
N ALA A 324 -9.18 6.26 -9.45
CA ALA A 324 -8.48 6.40 -8.18
C ALA A 324 -9.39 6.91 -7.07
N LEU A 325 -9.25 6.37 -5.86
CA LEU A 325 -10.05 6.74 -4.72
C LEU A 325 -9.14 7.13 -3.56
N ARG A 326 -9.37 8.32 -3.02
CA ARG A 326 -8.71 8.79 -1.79
C ARG A 326 -9.51 8.33 -0.58
N ASP A 327 -8.88 7.53 0.26
CA ASP A 327 -9.43 7.03 1.51
C ASP A 327 -9.34 8.05 2.65
N TYR A 328 -10.16 7.86 3.69
CA TYR A 328 -10.31 8.83 4.77
C TYR A 328 -9.42 8.52 5.99
N TRP A 329 -8.17 9.02 5.96
CA TRP A 329 -7.14 8.73 6.96
C TRP A 329 -7.57 9.08 8.39
N GLU A 330 -8.22 10.24 8.55
CA GLU A 330 -8.59 10.70 9.89
C GLU A 330 -9.57 9.79 10.60
N TRP A 331 -10.46 9.12 9.86
CA TRP A 331 -11.35 8.11 10.43
C TRP A 331 -10.58 6.89 10.92
N TRP A 332 -9.68 6.34 10.09
CA TRP A 332 -8.84 5.21 10.48
C TRP A 332 -7.94 5.53 11.68
N SER A 333 -7.26 6.69 11.64
CA SER A 333 -6.38 7.19 12.70
C SER A 333 -7.11 7.45 14.03
N ALA A 334 -8.33 8.01 13.97
CA ALA A 334 -9.14 8.25 15.17
C ALA A 334 -9.59 6.95 15.86
N HIS A 335 -9.60 5.83 15.15
CA HIS A 335 -10.00 4.51 15.65
C HIS A 335 -8.79 3.57 15.82
N ALA A 336 -7.65 4.14 16.25
CA ALA A 336 -6.46 3.37 16.58
C ALA A 336 -5.90 2.53 15.43
N GLU A 337 -6.13 2.95 14.18
CA GLU A 337 -5.66 2.25 12.97
C GLU A 337 -6.23 0.81 12.87
N ASP A 338 -7.45 0.59 13.38
CA ASP A 338 -8.16 -0.68 13.27
C ASP A 338 -8.71 -0.94 11.84
N GLY A 339 -8.67 -2.20 11.41
CA GLY A 339 -9.05 -2.61 10.05
C GLY A 339 -10.50 -2.28 9.70
N GLU A 340 -11.45 -2.33 10.64
CA GLU A 340 -12.87 -2.03 10.39
C GLU A 340 -13.15 -0.53 10.14
N TYR A 341 -12.12 0.31 10.28
CA TYR A 341 -12.15 1.76 10.10
C TYR A 341 -11.19 2.20 8.99
N GLY A 342 -10.55 1.25 8.32
CA GLY A 342 -9.60 1.49 7.25
C GLY A 342 -10.25 1.86 5.91
N LYS A 343 -9.55 1.50 4.83
CA LYS A 343 -9.95 1.71 3.44
C LYS A 343 -11.16 0.85 3.14
N LEU A 344 -12.30 1.49 2.86
CA LEU A 344 -13.55 0.78 2.67
C LEU A 344 -13.55 0.01 1.34
N LEU A 345 -13.72 -1.30 1.42
CA LEU A 345 -13.97 -2.21 0.30
C LEU A 345 -15.36 -2.83 0.47
N LEU A 346 -16.29 -2.42 -0.38
CA LEU A 346 -17.64 -2.97 -0.42
C LEU A 346 -17.68 -4.14 -1.39
N VAL A 347 -18.11 -5.31 -0.91
CA VAL A 347 -18.17 -6.53 -1.69
C VAL A 347 -19.59 -7.10 -1.67
N ASP A 348 -19.98 -7.77 -2.75
CA ASP A 348 -21.14 -8.65 -2.73
C ASP A 348 -20.66 -10.05 -2.31
N THR A 349 -21.10 -10.53 -1.15
CA THR A 349 -20.71 -11.87 -0.66
C THR A 349 -21.49 -13.00 -1.32
N GLN A 350 -22.57 -12.68 -2.05
CA GLN A 350 -23.37 -13.63 -2.84
C GLN A 350 -23.45 -13.15 -4.30
N PRO A 351 -22.30 -13.03 -4.99
CA PRO A 351 -22.27 -12.43 -6.32
C PRO A 351 -23.07 -13.28 -7.32
N SER A 352 -23.74 -12.57 -8.23
CA SER A 352 -24.48 -13.19 -9.34
C SER A 352 -23.64 -13.32 -10.63
N ASP A 353 -22.47 -12.68 -10.64
CA ASP A 353 -21.52 -12.58 -11.73
C ASP A 353 -20.16 -13.20 -11.35
N ASP A 354 -19.42 -13.69 -12.37
CA ASP A 354 -18.05 -14.24 -12.23
C ASP A 354 -17.00 -13.10 -12.19
N GLU A 355 -17.26 -12.07 -11.38
CA GLU A 355 -16.37 -10.93 -11.19
C GLU A 355 -15.29 -11.25 -10.13
N ILE A 356 -14.03 -10.98 -10.45
CA ILE A 356 -12.93 -10.98 -9.48
C ILE A 356 -12.76 -9.55 -8.97
N ALA A 357 -12.81 -9.34 -7.65
CA ALA A 357 -12.51 -8.05 -7.02
C ALA A 357 -11.55 -8.25 -5.84
N VAL A 358 -10.31 -7.74 -5.96
CA VAL A 358 -9.25 -7.98 -4.97
C VAL A 358 -8.53 -6.68 -4.62
N PHE A 359 -8.23 -6.51 -3.33
CA PHE A 359 -7.47 -5.40 -2.77
C PHE A 359 -6.08 -5.83 -2.36
N PHE A 360 -5.08 -5.16 -2.93
CA PHE A 360 -3.66 -5.35 -2.71
C PHE A 360 -3.10 -4.26 -1.82
N ASP A 361 -2.48 -4.63 -0.70
CA ASP A 361 -1.88 -3.71 0.26
C ASP A 361 -0.75 -4.42 1.04
N ASP A 362 0.34 -3.72 1.37
CA ASP A 362 1.44 -4.27 2.16
C ASP A 362 1.14 -4.36 3.65
N HIS A 363 0.19 -3.57 4.15
CA HIS A 363 -0.18 -3.52 5.57
C HIS A 363 -1.21 -4.59 5.96
N ILE A 364 -1.69 -5.41 5.01
CA ILE A 364 -2.49 -6.60 5.34
C ILE A 364 -1.59 -7.60 6.06
N GLU A 365 -1.93 -7.94 7.30
CA GLU A 365 -1.13 -8.85 8.13
C GLU A 365 -1.52 -10.31 7.95
N ALA A 366 -0.75 -11.23 8.53
CA ALA A 366 -1.02 -12.67 8.42
C ALA A 366 -2.37 -13.07 9.05
N HIS A 367 -2.82 -12.37 10.10
CA HIS A 367 -4.00 -12.72 10.89
C HIS A 367 -5.00 -11.57 11.05
N HIS A 368 -4.77 -10.44 10.38
CA HIS A 368 -5.59 -9.25 10.54
C HIS A 368 -5.55 -8.39 9.27
N ALA A 369 -6.69 -7.82 8.87
CA ALA A 369 -6.74 -6.95 7.70
C ALA A 369 -5.96 -5.64 7.92
N HIS A 370 -5.99 -5.13 9.16
CA HIS A 370 -5.28 -3.95 9.68
C HIS A 370 -5.61 -2.60 9.01
N ILE A 371 -5.69 -2.55 7.68
CA ILE A 371 -5.86 -1.31 6.91
C ILE A 371 -7.08 -1.32 5.98
N VAL A 372 -7.65 -2.48 5.67
CA VAL A 372 -8.80 -2.60 4.75
C VAL A 372 -10.07 -3.01 5.52
N ASP A 373 -11.11 -2.20 5.36
CA ASP A 373 -12.45 -2.43 5.92
C ASP A 373 -13.31 -3.13 4.87
N VAL A 374 -13.37 -4.47 4.91
CA VAL A 374 -14.17 -5.26 3.97
C VAL A 374 -15.58 -5.42 4.53
N ARG A 375 -16.59 -4.95 3.80
CA ARG A 375 -18.00 -5.04 4.21
C ARG A 375 -18.86 -5.63 3.11
N ASP A 376 -19.81 -6.46 3.52
CA ASP A 376 -20.87 -6.90 2.63
C ASP A 376 -21.79 -5.72 2.32
N VAL A 377 -21.97 -5.43 1.03
CA VAL A 377 -22.71 -4.24 0.59
C VAL A 377 -24.19 -4.28 1.00
N LYS A 378 -24.80 -5.46 1.07
CA LYS A 378 -26.24 -5.64 1.35
C LYS A 378 -26.57 -5.51 2.83
N THR A 379 -25.72 -6.05 3.68
CA THR A 379 -25.93 -6.08 5.14
C THR A 379 -25.18 -4.96 5.87
N GLY A 380 -24.13 -4.42 5.25
CA GLY A 380 -23.20 -3.47 5.88
C GLY A 380 -22.28 -4.08 6.94
N ALA A 381 -22.38 -5.39 7.15
CA ALA A 381 -21.59 -6.10 8.16
C ALA A 381 -20.13 -6.28 7.69
N PRO A 382 -19.15 -6.14 8.61
CA PRO A 382 -17.78 -6.53 8.34
C PRO A 382 -17.69 -8.00 7.92
N VAL A 383 -16.91 -8.28 6.87
CA VAL A 383 -16.62 -9.65 6.44
C VAL A 383 -15.45 -10.17 7.27
N PRO A 384 -15.58 -11.32 7.97
CA PRO A 384 -14.50 -11.86 8.78
C PRO A 384 -13.20 -12.05 7.99
N PHE A 385 -12.06 -11.74 8.61
CA PHE A 385 -10.76 -11.79 7.94
C PHE A 385 -10.43 -13.17 7.33
N GLU A 386 -10.79 -14.25 8.01
CA GLU A 386 -10.58 -15.62 7.51
C GLU A 386 -11.40 -15.94 6.26
N VAL A 387 -12.46 -15.17 5.99
CA VAL A 387 -13.29 -15.29 4.78
C VAL A 387 -12.79 -14.35 3.68
N SER A 388 -12.23 -13.19 4.04
CA SER A 388 -11.79 -12.18 3.06
C SER A 388 -10.34 -12.36 2.60
N ARG A 389 -9.45 -12.88 3.45
CA ARG A 389 -8.04 -13.17 3.11
C ARG A 389 -7.95 -14.20 1.99
N GLY A 390 -7.19 -13.86 0.93
CA GLY A 390 -7.00 -14.70 -0.26
C GLY A 390 -8.18 -14.65 -1.23
N LYS A 391 -9.31 -14.04 -0.87
CA LYS A 391 -10.47 -13.85 -1.76
C LYS A 391 -10.65 -12.40 -2.19
N TYR A 392 -10.80 -11.50 -1.23
CA TYR A 392 -10.97 -10.06 -1.44
C TYR A 392 -9.71 -9.27 -1.06
N LEU A 393 -8.85 -9.86 -0.24
CA LEU A 393 -7.64 -9.25 0.28
C LEU A 393 -6.41 -10.07 -0.13
N GLN A 394 -5.44 -9.41 -0.74
CA GLN A 394 -4.15 -9.98 -1.09
C GLN A 394 -3.04 -9.13 -0.48
N ARG A 395 -2.27 -9.72 0.43
CA ARG A 395 -1.07 -9.07 0.96
C ARG A 395 -0.04 -8.89 -0.15
N VAL A 396 0.57 -7.71 -0.19
CA VAL A 396 1.76 -7.43 -1.01
C VAL A 396 3.00 -7.54 -0.14
N GLU A 397 4.04 -8.23 -0.63
CA GLU A 397 5.34 -8.33 0.02
C GLU A 397 6.29 -7.32 -0.63
N PRO A 398 6.60 -6.17 0.00
CA PRO A 398 7.35 -5.09 -0.66
C PRO A 398 8.73 -5.53 -1.16
N PHE A 399 9.41 -6.41 -0.41
CA PHE A 399 10.71 -6.93 -0.81
C PHE A 399 10.64 -7.71 -2.13
N ALA A 400 9.64 -8.59 -2.27
CA ALA A 400 9.42 -9.34 -3.49
C ALA A 400 8.92 -8.44 -4.63
N ALA A 401 8.04 -7.49 -4.33
CA ALA A 401 7.56 -6.50 -5.30
C ALA A 401 8.72 -5.66 -5.89
N ILE A 402 9.79 -5.40 -5.14
CA ILE A 402 10.97 -4.69 -5.67
C ILE A 402 11.90 -5.63 -6.45
N THR A 403 12.14 -6.84 -5.92
CA THR A 403 13.22 -7.72 -6.40
C THR A 403 12.80 -8.68 -7.52
N ASP A 404 11.52 -9.02 -7.61
CA ASP A 404 10.93 -9.84 -8.68
C ASP A 404 10.15 -8.98 -9.67
N ALA A 405 10.66 -8.86 -10.90
CA ALA A 405 10.04 -8.09 -11.97
C ALA A 405 8.65 -8.62 -12.37
N HIS A 406 8.33 -9.88 -12.08
CA HIS A 406 7.04 -10.49 -12.40
C HIS A 406 6.13 -10.65 -11.18
N TYR A 407 6.47 -10.05 -10.02
CA TYR A 407 5.74 -10.25 -8.75
C TYR A 407 4.22 -10.08 -8.88
N PHE A 408 3.76 -8.92 -9.37
CA PHE A 408 2.33 -8.63 -9.53
C PHE A 408 1.68 -9.48 -10.62
N ILE A 409 2.43 -9.82 -11.68
CA ILE A 409 1.94 -10.73 -12.74
C ILE A 409 1.67 -12.11 -12.15
N ASN A 410 2.57 -12.63 -11.32
CA ASN A 410 2.42 -13.93 -10.68
C ASN A 410 1.23 -13.93 -9.71
N LEU A 411 1.08 -12.88 -8.89
CA LEU A 411 -0.07 -12.72 -7.99
C LEU A 411 -1.40 -12.76 -8.75
N VAL A 412 -1.53 -11.95 -9.79
CA VAL A 412 -2.79 -11.86 -10.54
C VAL A 412 -3.00 -13.10 -11.40
N SER A 413 -1.95 -13.68 -12.00
CA SER A 413 -2.09 -14.89 -12.81
C SER A 413 -2.60 -16.08 -11.99
N HIS A 414 -2.24 -16.17 -10.71
CA HIS A 414 -2.79 -17.18 -9.82
C HIS A 414 -4.31 -16.98 -9.62
N LEU A 415 -4.73 -15.75 -9.33
CA LEU A 415 -6.14 -15.38 -9.19
C LEU A 415 -6.97 -15.61 -10.47
N LEU A 416 -6.35 -15.49 -11.64
CA LEU A 416 -7.04 -15.71 -12.93
C LEU A 416 -7.17 -17.20 -13.30
N GLN A 417 -6.39 -18.08 -12.66
CA GLN A 417 -6.46 -19.54 -12.85
C GLN A 417 -7.48 -20.21 -11.92
N GLU A 418 -7.75 -19.57 -10.78
CA GLU A 418 -8.86 -19.89 -9.88
C GLU A 418 -10.21 -19.41 -10.44
#